data_AF-A0A497LA73-F1
#
_entry.id   AF-A0A497LA73-F1
#
_cell.length_a   1.000
_cell.length_b   1.000
_cell.length_c   1.000
_cell.angle_alpha   90.00
_cell.angle_beta   90.00
_cell.angle_gamma   90.00
#
_symmetry.space_group_name_H-M   'P 1'
#
loop_
_entity.id
_entity.type
_entity.pdbx_description
1 polymer ?
#
loop_
_entity_poly.entity_id
_entity_poly.type
_entity_poly.pdbx_seq_one_letter_code
_entity_poly.pdbx_strand_id
1 'polypeptide(L)'
;MIAHPLIYEPFPPKMVGRETTFYMGRQPGRHLIENRLALAGIKATPLQVNEIARRLRVDQRSVDKGEAQMTFYQIKKLLRELRKGLTEEDFWRIVEQVTRQKPKSPLTS
;
A
#
# COMPACT_ATOMS: atom_id res chain seq x y z
N MET A 1 3.14 18.77 1.93
CA MET A 1 2.32 18.36 3.09
C MET A 1 1.76 19.62 3.71
N ILE A 2 0.59 19.55 4.34
CA ILE A 2 -0.04 20.73 4.94
C ILE A 2 0.64 21.12 6.26
N ALA A 3 1.16 20.14 7.01
CA ALA A 3 1.90 20.34 8.26
C ALA A 3 3.24 19.56 8.26
N HIS A 4 3.99 19.65 9.36
CA HIS A 4 5.29 18.99 9.50
C HIS A 4 5.18 17.46 9.33
N PRO A 5 6.06 16.80 8.55
CA PRO A 5 5.94 15.37 8.22
C PRO A 5 5.84 14.44 9.43
N LEU A 6 6.52 14.75 10.53
CA LEU A 6 6.51 13.95 11.76
C LEU A 6 5.13 13.85 12.43
N ILE A 7 4.17 14.68 12.03
CA ILE A 7 2.77 14.61 12.49
C ILE A 7 2.05 13.40 11.87
N TYR A 8 2.46 12.98 10.68
CA TYR A 8 1.81 11.90 9.91
C TYR A 8 2.70 10.67 9.76
N GLU A 9 4.02 10.83 9.83
CA GLU A 9 5.02 9.79 9.65
C GLU A 9 5.85 9.65 10.94
N PRO A 10 5.80 8.51 11.64
CA PRO A 10 6.51 8.34 12.92
C PRO A 10 8.03 8.44 12.76
N PHE A 11 8.55 8.15 11.56
CA PHE A 11 9.94 8.32 11.20
C PHE A 11 10.06 8.59 9.69
N PRO A 12 11.04 9.38 9.24
CA PRO A 12 11.32 9.61 7.83
C PRO A 12 11.42 8.32 6.98
N PRO A 13 10.65 8.20 5.88
CA PRO A 13 10.70 7.03 4.97
C PRO A 13 12.10 6.73 4.43
N LYS A 14 12.94 7.76 4.28
CA LYS A 14 14.32 7.62 3.81
C LYS A 14 15.17 6.68 4.67
N MET A 15 14.86 6.56 5.97
CA MET A 15 15.57 5.65 6.86
C MET A 15 15.39 4.17 6.51
N VAL A 16 14.29 3.82 5.84
CA VAL A 16 14.01 2.45 5.39
C VAL A 16 14.15 2.29 3.87
N GLY A 17 14.91 3.19 3.22
CA GLY A 17 15.12 3.18 1.77
C GLY A 17 13.87 3.53 0.97
N ARG A 18 12.93 4.29 1.55
CA ARG A 18 11.69 4.72 0.89
C ARG A 18 11.67 6.23 0.71
N GLU A 19 10.87 6.69 -0.24
CA GLU A 19 10.61 8.11 -0.43
C GLU A 19 9.23 8.50 0.12
N THR A 20 9.12 9.77 0.49
CA THR A 20 7.83 10.37 0.85
C THR A 20 7.01 10.56 -0.42
N THR A 21 6.05 9.65 -0.64
CA THR A 21 5.15 9.74 -1.79
C THR A 21 3.86 10.48 -1.42
N PHE A 22 3.46 11.41 -2.28
CA PHE A 22 2.18 12.09 -2.13
C PHE A 22 1.05 11.23 -2.69
N TYR A 23 0.13 10.80 -1.82
CA TYR A 23 -1.11 10.15 -2.23
C TYR A 23 -2.29 11.09 -2.06
N MET A 24 -3.11 11.19 -3.11
CA MET A 24 -4.37 11.92 -3.07
C MET A 24 -5.51 10.91 -3.02
N GLY A 25 -6.29 10.96 -1.94
CA GLY A 25 -7.48 10.10 -1.77
C GLY A 25 -8.68 10.57 -2.59
N ARG A 26 -9.78 9.82 -2.46
CA ARG A 26 -11.04 9.94 -3.22
C ARG A 26 -11.69 11.34 -3.20
N GLN A 27 -11.50 12.07 -2.12
CA GLN A 27 -11.98 13.44 -1.96
C GLN A 27 -10.82 14.31 -1.49
N PRO A 28 -10.10 14.96 -2.42
CA PRO A 28 -9.10 15.92 -2.02
C PRO A 28 -9.77 17.09 -1.30
N GLY A 29 -9.25 17.42 -0.12
CA GLY A 29 -9.60 18.64 0.58
C GLY A 29 -9.13 19.85 -0.22
N ARG A 30 -9.94 20.90 -0.28
CA ARG A 30 -9.64 22.11 -1.07
C ARG A 30 -8.29 22.75 -0.68
N HIS A 31 -8.02 22.83 0.62
CA HIS A 31 -6.76 23.35 1.14
C HIS A 31 -5.52 22.56 0.71
N LEU A 32 -5.67 21.25 0.45
CA LEU A 32 -4.57 20.44 -0.07
C LEU A 32 -4.19 20.85 -1.49
N ILE A 33 -5.20 21.11 -2.34
CA ILE A 33 -5.00 21.57 -3.71
C ILE A 33 -4.37 22.96 -3.69
N GLU A 34 -4.90 23.88 -2.89
CA GLU A 34 -4.39 25.24 -2.74
C GLU A 34 -2.92 25.24 -2.26
N ASN A 35 -2.58 24.45 -1.24
CA ASN A 35 -1.22 24.30 -0.74
C ASN A 35 -0.26 23.77 -1.82
N ARG A 36 -0.70 22.77 -2.60
CA ARG A 36 0.12 22.21 -3.69
C ARG A 36 0.36 23.19 -4.82
N LEU A 37 -0.66 23.94 -5.21
CA LEU A 37 -0.54 25.00 -6.21
C LEU A 37 0.41 26.10 -5.72
N ALA A 38 0.29 26.50 -4.45
CA ALA A 38 1.18 27.49 -3.84
C ALA A 38 2.64 27.03 -3.80
N LEU A 39 2.91 25.78 -3.40
CA LEU A 39 4.26 25.20 -3.42
C LEU A 39 4.86 25.13 -4.83
N ALA A 40 4.02 24.99 -5.84
CA ALA A 40 4.43 25.03 -7.25
C ALA A 40 4.50 26.45 -7.84
N GLY A 41 4.19 27.49 -7.06
CA GLY A 41 4.15 28.88 -7.53
C GLY A 41 2.97 29.19 -8.46
N ILE A 42 1.95 28.33 -8.52
CA ILE A 42 0.78 28.48 -9.39
C ILE A 42 -0.30 29.28 -8.66
N LYS A 43 -0.64 30.44 -9.21
CA LYS A 43 -1.78 31.25 -8.75
C LYS A 43 -3.06 30.75 -9.42
N ALA A 44 -4.02 30.29 -8.63
CA ALA A 44 -5.32 29.83 -9.11
C ALA A 44 -6.46 30.54 -8.38
N THR A 45 -7.54 30.83 -9.10
CA THR A 45 -8.76 31.39 -8.52
C THR A 45 -9.57 30.32 -7.79
N PRO A 46 -10.46 30.68 -6.84
CA PRO A 46 -11.38 29.75 -6.19
C PRO A 46 -12.16 28.85 -7.17
N LEU A 47 -12.57 29.39 -8.32
CA LEU A 47 -13.28 28.66 -9.36
C LEU A 47 -12.38 27.63 -10.04
N GLN A 48 -11.14 27.98 -10.35
CA GLN A 48 -10.16 27.05 -10.92
C GLN A 48 -9.82 25.93 -9.94
N VAL A 49 -9.65 26.23 -8.65
CA VAL A 49 -9.41 25.22 -7.61
C VAL A 49 -10.58 24.24 -7.52
N ASN A 50 -11.82 24.73 -7.58
CA ASN A 50 -13.01 23.88 -7.56
C ASN A 50 -13.10 22.99 -8.82
N GLU A 51 -12.78 23.53 -9.99
CA GLU A 51 -12.78 22.75 -11.24
C GLU A 51 -11.70 21.68 -11.24
N ILE A 52 -10.49 22.00 -10.74
CA ILE A 52 -9.41 21.03 -10.53
C ILE A 52 -9.89 19.91 -9.60
N ALA A 53 -10.49 20.26 -8.46
CA ALA A 53 -11.02 19.28 -7.51
C ALA A 53 -12.10 18.38 -8.16
N ARG A 54 -12.94 18.94 -9.03
CA ARG A 54 -13.99 18.20 -9.74
C ARG A 54 -13.38 17.19 -10.72
N ARG A 55 -12.43 17.60 -11.56
CA ARG A 55 -11.78 16.72 -12.56
C ARG A 55 -11.04 15.56 -11.90
N LEU A 56 -10.24 15.86 -10.86
CA LEU A 56 -9.51 14.84 -10.09
C LEU A 56 -10.44 13.76 -9.49
N ARG A 57 -11.67 14.13 -9.11
CA ARG A 57 -12.67 13.17 -8.59
C ARG A 57 -13.24 12.25 -9.67
N VAL A 58 -13.39 12.75 -10.89
CA VAL A 58 -13.91 11.96 -12.03
C VAL A 58 -12.88 10.91 -12.41
N ASP A 59 -11.62 11.32 -12.55
CA ASP A 59 -10.53 10.43 -12.95
C ASP A 59 -10.24 9.32 -11.90
N GLN A 60 -10.48 9.59 -10.62
CA GLN A 60 -10.34 8.56 -9.58
C GLN A 60 -11.52 7.59 -9.48
N ARG A 61 -12.68 7.90 -10.07
CA ARG A 61 -13.84 6.99 -10.06
C ARG A 61 -13.69 5.83 -11.03
N SER A 62 -12.84 5.95 -12.04
CA SER A 62 -12.60 4.92 -13.05
C SER A 62 -11.57 3.86 -12.63
N VAL A 63 -10.95 3.98 -11.44
CA VAL A 63 -10.11 2.89 -10.90
C VAL A 63 -11.02 1.72 -10.54
N ASP A 64 -11.07 0.75 -11.45
CA ASP A 64 -11.94 -0.41 -11.34
C ASP A 64 -11.52 -1.26 -10.13
N LYS A 65 -12.45 -1.44 -9.20
CA LYS A 65 -12.21 -2.24 -7.99
C LYS A 65 -11.86 -3.69 -8.36
N GLY A 66 -12.37 -4.19 -9.49
CA GLY A 66 -12.06 -5.52 -9.99
C GLY A 66 -10.58 -5.65 -10.37
N GLU A 67 -10.05 -4.68 -11.11
CA GLU A 67 -8.65 -4.67 -11.52
C GLU A 67 -7.70 -4.62 -10.32
N ALA A 68 -7.97 -3.72 -9.36
CA ALA A 68 -7.19 -3.61 -8.12
C ALA A 68 -7.20 -4.93 -7.31
N GLN A 69 -8.34 -5.62 -7.26
CA GLN A 69 -8.47 -6.91 -6.59
C GLN A 69 -7.67 -8.00 -7.32
N MET A 70 -7.66 -8.02 -8.65
CA MET A 70 -6.87 -8.96 -9.45
C MET A 70 -5.36 -8.74 -9.23
N THR A 71 -4.90 -7.49 -9.26
CA THR A 71 -3.50 -7.15 -8.98
C THR A 71 -3.10 -7.59 -7.56
N PHE A 72 -3.98 -7.39 -6.57
CA PHE A 72 -3.71 -7.84 -5.20
C PHE A 72 -3.48 -9.35 -5.12
N TYR A 73 -4.31 -10.16 -5.78
CA TYR A 73 -4.13 -11.61 -5.80
C TYR A 73 -2.85 -12.04 -6.51
N GLN A 74 -2.48 -11.37 -7.60
CA GLN A 74 -1.21 -11.63 -8.30
C GLN A 74 -0.01 -11.34 -7.40
N ILE A 75 0.01 -10.19 -6.71
CA ILE A 75 1.07 -9.85 -5.75
C ILE A 75 1.13 -10.90 -4.63
N LYS A 76 -0.02 -11.29 -4.07
CA LYS A 76 -0.08 -12.31 -3.01
C LYS A 76 0.49 -13.65 -3.47
N LYS A 77 0.25 -14.04 -4.73
CA LYS A 77 0.83 -15.24 -5.32
C LYS A 77 2.35 -15.13 -5.44
N LEU A 78 2.85 -14.03 -6.01
CA LEU A 78 4.30 -13.78 -6.13
C LEU A 78 5.00 -13.80 -4.76
N LEU A 79 4.39 -13.20 -3.73
CA LEU A 79 4.93 -13.24 -2.37
C LEU A 79 5.01 -14.67 -1.81
N ARG A 80 4.06 -15.55 -2.15
CA ARG A 80 4.12 -16.97 -1.76
C ARG A 80 5.23 -17.70 -2.51
N GLU A 81 5.41 -17.44 -3.80
CA GLU A 81 6.48 -18.04 -4.60
C GLU A 81 7.88 -17.57 -4.17
N LEU A 82 7.99 -16.30 -3.74
CA LEU A 82 9.24 -15.74 -3.21
C LEU A 82 9.61 -16.28 -1.83
N ARG A 83 8.65 -16.82 -1.06
CA ARG A 83 8.97 -17.50 0.21
C ARG A 83 9.73 -18.79 -0.10
N LYS A 84 11.05 -18.68 -0.14
CA LYS A 84 11.98 -19.80 -0.19
C LYS A 84 12.18 -20.34 1.23
N GLY A 85 11.88 -21.61 1.44
CA GLY A 85 12.05 -22.29 2.72
C GLY A 85 11.23 -23.58 2.79
N LEU A 86 11.46 -24.38 3.82
CA LEU A 86 10.58 -25.50 4.18
C LEU A 86 9.48 -24.95 5.07
N THR A 87 8.22 -25.27 4.76
CA THR A 87 7.14 -25.01 5.72
C THR A 87 7.25 -25.98 6.89
N GLU A 88 6.49 -25.72 7.96
CA GLU A 88 6.42 -26.65 9.08
C GLU A 88 5.84 -28.01 8.65
N GLU A 89 4.89 -28.01 7.72
CA GLU A 89 4.37 -29.24 7.12
C GLU A 89 5.43 -29.98 6.31
N ASP A 90 6.27 -29.25 5.54
CA ASP A 90 7.38 -29.86 4.82
C ASP A 90 8.39 -30.48 5.80
N PHE A 91 8.68 -29.82 6.92
CA PHE A 91 9.54 -30.33 7.97
C PHE A 91 8.99 -31.63 8.58
N TRP A 92 7.73 -31.63 9.02
CA TRP A 92 7.12 -32.83 9.62
C TRP A 92 6.96 -33.98 8.63
N ARG A 93 6.71 -33.68 7.35
CA ARG A 93 6.73 -34.68 6.27
C ARG A 93 8.09 -35.36 6.16
N ILE A 94 9.18 -34.59 6.20
CA ILE A 94 10.55 -35.13 6.17
C ILE A 94 10.81 -35.97 7.44
N VAL A 95 10.44 -35.49 8.62
CA VAL A 95 10.59 -36.22 9.88
C VAL A 95 9.86 -37.57 9.83
N GLU A 96 8.62 -37.61 9.33
CA GLU A 96 7.85 -38.85 9.20
C GLU A 96 8.50 -39.83 8.21
N GLN A 97 9.02 -39.33 7.08
CA GLN A 97 9.73 -40.17 6.10
C GLN A 97 10.99 -40.83 6.69
N VAL A 98 11.73 -40.10 7.53
CA VAL A 98 12.99 -40.58 8.14
C VAL A 98 12.73 -41.48 9.35
N THR A 99 11.83 -41.06 10.24
CA THR A 99 11.61 -41.72 11.54
C THR A 99 10.50 -42.77 11.52
N ARG A 100 9.63 -42.76 10.49
CA ARG A 100 8.37 -43.51 10.41
C ARG A 100 7.41 -43.23 11.57
N GLN A 101 7.62 -42.13 12.29
CA GLN A 101 6.80 -41.71 13.41
C GLN A 101 6.02 -40.44 13.05
N LYS A 102 4.74 -40.41 13.43
CA LYS A 102 3.90 -39.23 13.30
C LYS A 102 3.96 -38.38 14.56
N PRO A 103 3.92 -37.04 14.44
CA PRO A 103 3.80 -36.17 15.61
C PRO A 103 2.53 -36.50 16.38
N LYS A 104 2.61 -36.50 17.72
CA LYS A 104 1.53 -36.94 18.62
C LYS A 104 0.39 -35.92 18.77
N SER A 105 0.49 -34.74 18.16
CA SER A 105 -0.53 -33.67 18.16
C SER A 105 -0.18 -32.65 17.07
N PRO A 106 -1.14 -31.94 16.45
CA PRO A 106 -0.79 -30.77 15.66
C PRO A 106 -0.22 -29.69 16.60
N LEU A 107 1.03 -29.31 16.38
CA LEU A 107 1.68 -28.16 17.02
C LEU A 107 1.20 -26.90 16.31
N THR A 108 -0.08 -26.54 16.48
CA THR A 108 -0.59 -25.24 16.05
C THR A 108 -0.44 -24.26 17.21
N SER A 109 0.39 -23.22 17.02
CA SER A 109 0.27 -21.94 17.73
C SER A 109 -0.38 -20.91 16.81
#